data_AF-A0A3D2P998-F1
#
_entry.id   AF-A0A3D2P998-F1
#
_cell.length_a   1.000
_cell.length_b   1.000
_cell.length_c   1.000
_cell.angle_alpha   90.00
_cell.angle_beta   90.00
_cell.angle_gamma   90.00
#
_symmetry.space_group_name_H-M   'P 1'
#
loop_
_entity.id
_entity.type
_entity.pdbx_description
1 polymer ?
#
loop_
_entity_poly.entity_id
_entity_poly.type
_entity_poly.pdbx_seq_one_letter_code
_entity_poly.pdbx_strand_id
1 'polypeptide(L)'
;VKINLGHFPLNKYNDFKKEIFSLTSEIFLYEVNTDKKWKYLVLLYSWEYAPAVEEILKKVEFTPLFHPLTDLSPQEIIFHIDRELKKINKEIENVNQALKTF
;
A
#
# COMPACT_ATOMS: atom_id res chain seq x y z
N VAL A 1 8.70 7.87 7.91
CA VAL A 1 8.25 7.40 6.58
C VAL A 1 6.75 7.52 6.54
N LYS A 2 6.21 8.09 5.47
CA LYS A 2 4.77 8.18 5.20
C LYS A 2 4.43 7.22 4.06
N ILE A 3 3.25 6.61 4.13
CA ILE A 3 2.73 5.70 3.13
C ILE A 3 1.41 6.27 2.62
N ASN A 4 1.24 6.36 1.30
CA ASN A 4 -0.07 6.57 0.70
C ASN A 4 -0.40 5.40 -0.20
N LEU A 5 -1.59 4.83 0.00
CA LEU A 5 -2.17 3.81 -0.85
C LEU A 5 -3.47 4.39 -1.41
N GLY A 6 -3.69 4.22 -2.70
CA GLY A 6 -4.89 4.76 -3.32
C GLY A 6 -4.86 4.70 -4.84
N HIS A 7 -5.77 5.45 -5.43
CA HIS A 7 -5.91 5.51 -6.88
C HIS A 7 -6.25 6.90 -7.39
N PHE A 8 -6.02 7.10 -8.68
CA PHE A 8 -6.38 8.32 -9.39
C PHE A 8 -6.58 8.04 -10.90
N PRO A 9 -7.16 8.96 -11.69
CA PRO A 9 -7.44 8.73 -13.11
C PRO A 9 -6.18 8.38 -13.92
N LEU A 10 -6.27 7.33 -14.75
CA LEU A 10 -5.12 6.82 -15.52
C LEU A 10 -4.47 7.87 -16.43
N ASN A 11 -5.26 8.77 -17.00
CA ASN A 11 -4.78 9.82 -17.90
C ASN A 11 -3.85 10.83 -17.21
N LYS A 12 -3.86 10.93 -15.87
CA LYS A 12 -2.98 11.82 -15.10
C LYS A 12 -1.65 11.17 -14.71
N TYR A 13 -1.45 9.88 -15.00
CA TYR A 13 -0.30 9.10 -14.49
C TYR A 13 1.05 9.58 -14.99
N ASN A 14 1.16 9.97 -16.26
CA ASN A 14 2.44 10.42 -16.80
C ASN A 14 2.91 11.74 -16.17
N ASP A 15 1.98 12.66 -15.93
CA ASP A 15 2.29 13.95 -15.30
C ASP A 15 2.61 13.78 -13.81
N PHE A 16 1.80 12.97 -13.12
CA PHE A 16 2.08 12.54 -11.75
C PHE A 16 3.50 11.97 -11.58
N LYS A 17 3.87 11.00 -12.43
CA LYS A 17 5.16 10.31 -12.36
C LYS A 17 6.32 11.28 -12.54
N LYS A 18 6.20 12.22 -13.48
CA LYS A 18 7.21 13.26 -13.71
C LYS A 18 7.35 14.17 -12.50
N GLU A 19 6.24 14.67 -11.94
CA GLU A 19 6.27 15.55 -10.77
C GLU A 19 6.88 14.83 -9.55
N ILE A 20 6.49 13.59 -9.26
CA ILE A 20 7.04 12.82 -8.14
C ILE A 20 8.55 12.62 -8.26
N PHE A 21 9.04 12.15 -9.40
CA PHE A 21 10.48 11.90 -9.58
C PHE A 21 11.30 13.18 -9.74
N SER A 22 10.66 14.34 -9.95
CA SER A 22 11.33 15.64 -9.91
C SER A 22 11.64 16.11 -8.48
N LEU A 23 10.93 15.59 -7.46
CA LEU A 23 11.18 15.94 -6.06
C LEU A 23 12.47 15.29 -5.54
N THR A 24 12.59 13.97 -5.72
CA THR A 24 13.74 13.18 -5.27
C THR A 24 13.69 11.77 -5.87
N SER A 25 14.84 11.12 -5.97
CA SER A 25 14.94 9.69 -6.29
C SER A 25 14.62 8.77 -5.11
N GLU A 26 14.47 9.32 -3.90
CA GLU A 26 14.20 8.55 -2.68
C GLU A 26 12.72 8.16 -2.49
N ILE A 27 11.81 8.74 -3.28
CA ILE A 27 10.40 8.35 -3.25
C ILE A 27 10.26 6.99 -3.93
N PHE A 28 9.80 6.01 -3.17
CA PHE A 28 9.46 4.69 -3.71
C PHE A 28 8.01 4.70 -4.20
N LEU A 29 7.83 4.35 -5.47
CA LEU A 29 6.54 4.26 -6.14
C LEU A 29 6.34 2.82 -6.61
N TYR A 30 5.31 2.16 -6.10
CA TYR A 30 4.91 0.82 -6.51
C TYR A 30 3.54 0.81 -7.16
N GLU A 31 3.43 0.18 -8.32
CA GLU A 31 2.21 0.14 -9.13
C GLU A 31 1.52 -1.21 -8.92
N VAL A 32 0.30 -1.20 -8.37
CA VAL A 32 -0.34 -2.43 -7.88
C VAL A 32 -1.12 -3.12 -8.99
N ASN A 33 -1.86 -2.37 -9.80
CA ASN A 33 -2.46 -2.83 -11.05
C ASN A 33 -3.07 -1.62 -11.77
N THR A 34 -3.29 -1.72 -13.08
CA THR A 34 -3.86 -0.61 -13.86
C THR A 34 -5.14 -1.08 -14.52
N ASP A 35 -6.27 -0.45 -14.20
CA ASP A 35 -7.52 -0.62 -14.95
C ASP A 35 -7.56 0.42 -16.09
N LYS A 36 -8.49 0.29 -17.05
CA LYS A 36 -8.67 1.23 -18.16
C LYS A 36 -8.99 2.66 -17.69
N LYS A 37 -9.50 2.81 -16.48
CA LYS A 37 -9.90 4.11 -15.89
C LYS A 37 -8.95 4.60 -14.80
N TRP A 38 -8.38 3.70 -14.01
CA TRP A 38 -7.72 4.04 -12.74
C TRP A 38 -6.31 3.50 -12.67
N LYS A 39 -5.40 4.29 -12.09
CA LYS A 39 -4.08 3.86 -11.66
C LYS A 39 -4.07 3.65 -10.16
N TYR A 40 -3.74 2.43 -9.73
CA TYR A 40 -3.57 2.10 -8.31
C TYR A 40 -2.09 2.07 -7.96
N LEU A 41 -1.72 2.71 -6.86
CA LEU A 41 -0.33 2.75 -6.42
C LEU A 41 -0.15 2.74 -4.90
N VAL A 42 1.08 2.47 -4.50
CA VAL A 42 1.64 2.72 -3.17
C VAL A 42 2.80 3.69 -3.31
N LEU A 43 2.80 4.73 -2.49
CA LEU A 43 3.91 5.68 -2.36
C LEU A 43 4.50 5.57 -0.96
N LEU A 44 5.83 5.44 -0.88
CA LEU A 44 6.58 5.53 0.37
C LEU A 44 7.63 6.62 0.25
N TYR A 45 7.69 7.49 1.26
CA TYR A 45 8.61 8.63 1.26
C TYR A 45 8.88 9.19 2.66
N SER A 46 9.97 9.96 2.79
CA SER A 46 10.34 10.66 4.03
C SER A 46 9.37 11.78 4.38
N TRP A 47 9.17 12.03 5.68
CA TRP A 47 8.18 13.03 6.15
C TRP A 47 8.45 14.45 5.65
N GLU A 48 9.71 14.79 5.38
CA GLU A 48 10.10 16.10 4.82
C GLU A 48 9.46 16.39 3.45
N TYR A 49 9.16 15.36 2.67
CA TYR A 49 8.52 15.51 1.36
C TYR A 49 6.99 15.51 1.44
N ALA A 50 6.40 15.32 2.62
CA ALA A 50 4.95 15.19 2.77
C ALA A 50 4.16 16.38 2.21
N PRO A 51 4.53 17.66 2.46
CA PRO A 51 3.80 18.79 1.89
C PRO A 51 3.80 18.78 0.36
N ALA A 52 4.96 18.58 -0.26
CA ALA A 52 5.10 18.58 -1.72
C ALA A 52 4.36 17.41 -2.37
N VAL A 53 4.47 16.20 -1.79
CA VAL A 53 3.75 15.03 -2.31
C VAL A 53 2.23 15.20 -2.16
N GLU A 54 1.75 15.77 -1.05
CA GLU A 54 0.31 16.04 -0.86
C GLU A 54 -0.25 17.02 -1.88
N GLU A 55 0.52 18.04 -2.27
CA GLU A 55 0.10 18.93 -3.36
C GLU A 55 -0.02 18.20 -4.70
N ILE A 56 0.95 17.34 -5.04
CA ILE A 56 0.90 16.52 -6.26
C ILE A 56 -0.31 15.58 -6.23
N LEU A 57 -0.57 14.94 -5.08
CA LEU A 57 -1.72 14.04 -4.90
C LEU A 57 -3.06 14.78 -5.08
N LYS A 58 -3.16 16.03 -4.60
CA LYS A 58 -4.36 16.86 -4.82
C LYS A 58 -4.58 17.17 -6.30
N LYS A 59 -3.53 17.54 -7.05
CA LYS A 59 -3.64 17.84 -8.50
C LYS A 59 -4.19 16.66 -9.29
N VAL A 60 -3.80 15.44 -8.90
CA VAL A 60 -4.26 14.23 -9.60
C VAL A 60 -5.59 13.69 -9.12
N GLU A 61 -6.26 14.37 -8.17
CA GLU A 61 -7.49 13.89 -7.53
C GLU A 61 -7.29 12.49 -6.93
N PHE A 62 -6.20 12.34 -6.17
CA PHE A 62 -5.90 11.08 -5.51
C PHE A 62 -6.98 10.73 -4.48
N THR A 63 -7.57 9.55 -4.64
CA THR A 63 -8.49 8.96 -3.68
C THR A 63 -7.71 7.96 -2.83
N PRO A 64 -7.53 8.22 -1.52
CA PRO A 64 -6.89 7.25 -0.63
C PRO A 64 -7.77 6.00 -0.53
N LEU A 65 -7.15 4.84 -0.63
CA LEU A 65 -7.78 3.58 -0.25
C LEU A 65 -7.48 3.35 1.21
N PHE A 66 -8.53 3.34 2.03
CA PHE A 66 -8.41 2.90 3.41
C PHE A 66 -8.01 1.44 3.40
N HIS A 67 -6.76 1.18 3.80
CA HIS A 67 -6.32 -0.15 4.13
C HIS A 67 -6.08 -0.19 5.64
N PRO A 68 -6.56 -1.21 6.35
CA PRO A 68 -6.40 -1.30 7.80
C PRO A 68 -4.93 -1.36 8.26
N LEU A 69 -3.95 -1.30 7.36
CA LEU A 69 -2.51 -1.28 7.67
C LEU A 69 -1.85 0.07 7.39
N THR A 70 -2.52 1.02 6.74
CA THR A 70 -1.91 2.33 6.37
C THR A 70 -1.84 3.31 7.54
N ASP A 71 -2.73 3.14 8.52
CA ASP A 71 -2.77 3.95 9.74
C ASP A 71 -2.12 3.24 10.95
N LEU A 72 -1.60 2.03 10.73
CA LEU A 72 -0.97 1.24 11.78
C LEU A 72 0.52 1.56 11.88
N SER A 73 1.01 1.65 13.10
CA SER A 73 2.44 1.61 13.40
C SER A 73 3.06 0.31 12.89
N PRO A 74 4.37 0.28 12.59
CA PRO A 74 5.08 -0.95 12.22
C PRO A 74 4.85 -2.10 13.21
N GLN A 75 4.71 -1.80 14.50
CA GLN A 75 4.43 -2.78 15.55
C GLN A 75 3.04 -3.40 15.40
N GLU A 76 2.02 -2.59 15.08
CA GLU A 76 0.67 -3.06 14.83
C GLU A 76 0.61 -3.91 13.56
N ILE A 77 1.32 -3.52 12.49
CA ILE A 77 1.44 -4.34 11.27
C ILE A 77 2.01 -5.72 11.59
N ILE A 78 3.13 -5.78 12.34
CA ILE A 78 3.74 -7.04 12.77
C ILE A 78 2.76 -7.87 13.61
N PHE A 79 2.09 -7.24 14.57
CA PHE A 79 1.11 -7.91 15.41
C PHE A 79 -0.03 -8.54 14.59
N HIS A 80 -0.54 -7.83 13.58
CA HIS A 80 -1.58 -8.35 12.69
C HIS A 80 -1.08 -9.53 11.86
N ILE A 81 0.14 -9.46 11.31
CA ILE A 81 0.75 -10.57 10.55
C ILE A 81 0.92 -11.81 11.45
N ASP A 82 1.48 -11.64 12.66
CA ASP A 82 1.68 -12.74 13.60
C ASP A 82 0.35 -13.41 14.00
N ARG A 83 -0.70 -12.61 14.16
CA ARG A 83 -2.04 -13.12 14.48
C ARG A 83 -2.60 -13.98 13.34
N GLU A 84 -2.48 -13.54 12.10
CA GLU A 84 -2.97 -14.31 10.96
C GLU A 84 -2.11 -15.56 10.70
N LEU A 85 -0.78 -15.49 10.87
CA LEU A 85 0.10 -16.67 10.81
C LEU A 85 -0.29 -17.73 11.85
N LYS A 86 -0.61 -17.32 13.08
CA LYS A 86 -1.10 -18.25 14.11
C LYS A 86 -2.40 -18.94 13.71
N LYS A 87 -3.33 -18.24 13.05
CA LYS A 87 -4.57 -18.85 12.56
C LYS A 87 -4.28 -19.87 11.46
N ILE A 88 -3.45 -19.52 10.49
CA ILE A 88 -3.06 -20.41 9.39
C ILE A 88 -2.40 -21.68 9.95
N ASN A 89 -1.47 -21.54 10.90
CA ASN A 89 -0.81 -22.68 11.52
C ASN A 89 -1.81 -23.60 12.26
N LYS A 90 -2.79 -23.02 12.96
CA LYS A 90 -3.84 -23.78 13.64
C LYS A 90 -4.74 -24.52 12.63
N GLU A 91 -5.07 -23.90 11.51
CA GLU A 91 -5.83 -24.57 10.44
C GLU A 91 -5.03 -25.72 9.82
N ILE A 92 -3.73 -25.53 9.58
CA ILE A 92 -2.83 -26.59 9.09
C ILE A 92 -2.79 -27.77 10.08
N GLU A 93 -2.68 -27.52 11.38
CA GLU A 93 -2.74 -28.57 12.40
C GLU A 93 -4.06 -29.33 12.37
N ASN A 94 -5.19 -28.63 12.30
CA ASN A 94 -6.52 -29.24 12.23
C ASN A 94 -6.67 -30.13 10.98
N VAL A 95 -6.21 -29.66 9.82
CA VAL A 95 -6.25 -30.42 8.57
C VAL A 95 -5.36 -31.67 8.67
N ASN A 96 -4.13 -31.52 9.18
CA ASN A 96 -3.21 -32.65 9.35
C ASN A 96 -3.74 -33.68 10.36
N GLN A 97 -4.44 -33.24 11.41
CA GLN A 97 -5.07 -34.14 12.36
C GLN A 97 -6.24 -34.89 11.71
N ALA A 98 -7.09 -34.19 10.95
CA ALA A 98 -8.20 -34.81 10.23
C ALA A 98 -7.71 -35.89 9.24
N LEU A 99 -6.61 -35.63 8.52
CA LEU A 99 -6.03 -36.58 7.55
C LEU A 99 -5.40 -37.81 8.19
N LYS A 100 -4.95 -37.75 9.44
CA LYS A 100 -4.43 -38.91 10.20
C LYS A 100 -5.53 -39.82 10.76
N THR A 101 -6.78 -39.37 10.74
CA THR A 101 -7.95 -40.13 11.21
C THR A 101 -8.64 -40.94 10.11
N PHE A 102 -8.16 -40.83 8.87
CA PHE A 102 -8.51 -41.69 7.73
C PHE A 102 -7.41 -42.72 7.49
#